data_AF-A0A1S9BR00-F1
#
_entry.id   AF-A0A1S9BR00-F1
#
_cell.length_a   1.000
_cell.length_b   1.000
_cell.length_c   1.000
_cell.angle_alpha   90.00
_cell.angle_beta   90.00
_cell.angle_gamma   90.00
#
_symmetry.space_group_name_H-M   'P 1'
#
loop_
_entity.id
_entity.type
_entity.pdbx_description
1 polymer ?
#
loop_
_entity_poly.entity_id
_entity_poly.type
_entity_poly.pdbx_seq_one_letter_code
_entity_poly.pdbx_strand_id
1 'polypeptide(L)'
;IGAGHTIYHVNKVIAETGQIVEDGTGYVYVNTAVDDGTDISSLMSCFTKKEFNNPKFPRLSKEVKYLKTTEGGLNSMCTVMKYYEDIAEQRGRSEGHSEGLAEGLTKGRSEGLAEGKRLSYFEMVQDGDMSVKKAAQKTNLTEEEFLKEMKLAGFKLPQEQTI
;
A
#
# COMPACT_ATOMS: atom_id res chain seq x y z
N ILE A 1 3.41 -26.72 -7.42
CA ILE A 1 3.34 -26.32 -8.84
C ILE A 1 4.77 -25.97 -9.26
N GLY A 2 5.29 -26.46 -10.39
CA GLY A 2 6.68 -26.17 -10.80
C GLY A 2 7.57 -27.37 -11.15
N ALA A 3 7.01 -28.56 -11.36
CA ALA A 3 7.76 -29.76 -11.76
C ALA A 3 7.99 -29.86 -13.28
N GLY A 4 7.93 -28.73 -14.01
CA GLY A 4 8.13 -28.71 -15.47
C GLY A 4 6.98 -29.30 -16.30
N HIS A 5 5.81 -29.55 -15.71
CA HIS A 5 4.63 -29.99 -16.45
C HIS A 5 3.75 -28.81 -16.89
N THR A 6 3.08 -28.99 -18.04
CA THR A 6 2.08 -28.07 -18.58
C THR A 6 0.77 -28.12 -17.80
N ILE A 7 0.41 -29.27 -17.21
CA ILE A 7 -0.86 -29.47 -16.50
C ILE A 7 -0.61 -30.12 -15.15
N TYR A 8 -1.29 -29.63 -14.12
CA TYR A 8 -1.33 -30.22 -12.79
C TYR A 8 -2.77 -30.45 -12.38
N HIS A 9 -3.14 -31.71 -12.14
CA HIS A 9 -4.42 -32.07 -11.54
C HIS A 9 -4.28 -31.95 -10.01
N VAL A 10 -5.20 -31.24 -9.38
CA VAL A 10 -5.20 -31.00 -7.94
C VAL A 10 -6.48 -31.56 -7.34
N ASN A 11 -6.29 -32.44 -6.35
CA ASN A 11 -7.36 -33.06 -5.61
C ASN A 11 -7.49 -32.39 -4.24
N LYS A 12 -8.74 -32.19 -3.79
CA LYS A 12 -9.01 -31.82 -2.39
C LYS A 12 -8.78 -33.03 -1.52
N VAL A 13 -8.03 -32.84 -0.44
CA VAL A 13 -7.75 -33.89 0.54
C VAL A 13 -8.15 -33.40 1.92
N ILE A 14 -8.77 -34.27 2.71
CA ILE A 14 -8.96 -34.05 4.14
C ILE A 14 -7.60 -34.20 4.80
N ALA A 15 -7.10 -33.14 5.43
CA ALA A 15 -5.73 -33.11 5.95
C ALA A 15 -5.49 -34.18 7.04
N GLU A 16 -6.52 -34.44 7.86
CA GLU A 16 -6.47 -35.38 8.98
C GLU A 16 -6.53 -36.84 8.54
N THR A 17 -7.29 -37.16 7.48
CA THR A 17 -7.55 -38.54 7.07
C THR A 17 -6.84 -38.94 5.78
N GLY A 18 -6.32 -37.96 5.02
CA GLY A 18 -5.73 -38.18 3.70
C GLY A 18 -6.74 -38.59 2.62
N GLN A 19 -8.04 -38.64 2.94
CA GLN A 19 -9.07 -39.03 1.97
C GLN A 19 -9.29 -37.92 0.95
N ILE A 20 -9.42 -38.30 -0.32
CA ILE A 20 -9.80 -37.40 -1.40
C ILE A 20 -11.28 -37.07 -1.28
N VAL A 21 -11.62 -35.78 -1.40
CA VAL A 21 -12.99 -35.29 -1.39
C VAL A 21 -13.47 -35.11 -2.83
N GLU A 22 -14.49 -35.86 -3.23
CA GLU A 22 -15.18 -35.69 -4.50
C GLU A 22 -16.47 -34.86 -4.32
N ASP A 23 -16.32 -33.54 -4.22
CA ASP A 23 -17.45 -32.60 -4.05
C ASP A 23 -18.00 -32.05 -5.37
N GLY A 24 -17.64 -32.68 -6.50
CA GLY A 24 -17.98 -32.23 -7.84
C GLY A 24 -17.11 -31.07 -8.38
N THR A 25 -16.13 -30.58 -7.61
CA THR A 25 -15.20 -29.53 -8.05
C THR A 25 -13.83 -30.10 -8.41
N GLY A 26 -13.41 -29.95 -9.67
CA GLY A 26 -12.06 -30.29 -10.12
C GLY A 26 -11.15 -29.07 -10.24
N TYR A 27 -9.88 -29.20 -9.84
CA TYR A 27 -8.87 -28.15 -10.02
C TYR A 27 -7.80 -28.61 -11.00
N VAL A 28 -7.58 -27.82 -12.04
CA VAL A 28 -6.50 -28.02 -12.98
C VAL A 28 -5.73 -26.73 -13.11
N TYR A 29 -4.44 -26.78 -12.82
CA TYR A 29 -3.52 -25.68 -13.06
C TYR A 29 -2.78 -25.92 -14.37
N VAL A 30 -2.80 -24.92 -15.24
CA VAL A 30 -2.08 -24.98 -16.52
C VAL A 30 -0.91 -24.00 -16.47
N ASN A 31 0.28 -24.49 -16.75
CA ASN A 31 1.51 -23.71 -16.74
C ASN A 31 1.78 -23.15 -18.14
N THR A 32 1.81 -21.83 -18.26
CA THR A 32 2.05 -21.12 -19.53
C THR A 32 3.53 -21.02 -19.91
N ALA A 33 4.45 -21.29 -18.98
CA ALA A 33 5.89 -21.19 -19.21
C ALA A 33 6.50 -22.46 -19.83
N VAL A 34 5.80 -23.59 -19.76
CA VAL A 34 6.26 -24.85 -20.34
C VAL A 34 5.63 -25.02 -21.72
N ASP A 35 6.47 -25.26 -22.71
CA ASP A 35 6.03 -25.72 -24.02
C ASP A 35 6.49 -27.16 -24.24
N ASP A 36 5.57 -28.09 -24.03
CA ASP A 36 5.78 -29.53 -24.26
C ASP A 36 5.29 -29.99 -25.65
N GLY A 37 4.95 -29.04 -26.54
CA GLY A 37 4.43 -29.31 -27.88
C GLY A 37 2.98 -29.80 -27.91
N THR A 38 2.29 -29.87 -26.77
CA THR A 38 0.89 -30.27 -26.72
C THR A 38 -0.05 -29.17 -27.23
N ASP A 39 -1.29 -29.56 -27.52
CA ASP A 39 -2.35 -28.61 -27.85
C ASP A 39 -2.58 -27.60 -26.72
N ILE A 40 -2.38 -28.03 -25.47
CA ILE A 40 -2.59 -27.18 -24.29
C ILE A 40 -1.47 -26.17 -24.16
N SER A 41 -0.20 -26.55 -24.30
CA SER A 41 0.90 -25.58 -24.32
C SER A 41 0.75 -24.59 -25.48
N SER A 42 0.35 -25.07 -26.66
CA SER A 42 0.08 -24.25 -27.83
C SER A 42 -1.05 -23.25 -27.59
N LEU A 43 -2.14 -23.68 -26.95
CA LEU A 43 -3.25 -22.81 -26.56
C LEU A 43 -2.81 -21.77 -25.52
N MET A 44 -2.09 -22.19 -24.48
CA MET A 44 -1.57 -21.29 -23.45
C MET A 44 -0.64 -20.22 -24.00
N SER A 45 0.17 -20.56 -25.01
CA SER A 45 1.02 -19.60 -25.73
C SER A 45 0.23 -18.49 -26.43
N CYS A 46 -1.05 -18.71 -26.73
CA CYS A 46 -1.91 -17.67 -27.31
C CYS A 46 -2.26 -16.60 -26.27
N PHE A 47 -2.47 -17.00 -25.00
CA PHE A 47 -2.86 -16.09 -23.93
C PHE A 47 -1.72 -15.17 -23.45
N THR A 48 -0.47 -15.50 -23.77
CA THR A 48 0.69 -14.65 -23.44
C THR A 48 1.01 -13.63 -24.52
N LYS A 49 0.41 -13.74 -25.71
CA LYS A 49 0.68 -12.86 -26.85
C LYS A 49 -0.28 -11.68 -26.89
N LYS A 50 0.25 -10.48 -27.18
CA LYS A 50 -0.58 -9.28 -27.38
C LYS A 50 -1.48 -9.41 -28.60
N GLU A 51 -0.96 -9.94 -29.70
CA GLU A 51 -1.73 -10.20 -30.90
C GLU A 51 -1.33 -11.56 -31.46
N PHE A 52 -2.30 -12.31 -31.96
CA PHE A 52 -2.06 -13.58 -32.60
C PHE A 52 -3.21 -13.92 -33.56
N ASN A 53 -2.86 -14.67 -34.60
CA ASN A 53 -3.82 -15.38 -35.43
C ASN A 53 -3.33 -16.82 -35.55
N ASN A 54 -3.99 -17.75 -34.85
CA ASN A 54 -3.59 -19.13 -34.77
C ASN A 54 -4.58 -20.00 -35.54
N PRO A 55 -4.17 -20.61 -36.68
CA PRO A 55 -5.03 -21.49 -37.47
C PRO A 55 -5.56 -22.71 -36.71
N LYS A 56 -4.86 -23.15 -35.67
CA LYS A 56 -5.28 -24.25 -34.79
C LYS A 56 -6.40 -23.84 -33.84
N PHE A 57 -6.47 -22.55 -33.47
CA PHE A 57 -7.48 -21.99 -32.57
C PHE A 57 -8.22 -20.80 -33.22
N PRO A 58 -8.91 -21.00 -34.35
CA PRO A 58 -9.46 -19.91 -35.16
C PRO A 58 -10.60 -19.18 -34.44
N ARG A 59 -11.36 -19.89 -33.59
CA ARG A 59 -12.42 -19.29 -32.76
C ARG A 59 -11.83 -18.30 -31.75
N LEU A 60 -10.78 -18.70 -31.03
CA LEU A 60 -10.09 -17.84 -30.07
C LEU A 60 -9.48 -16.61 -30.77
N SER A 61 -8.78 -16.82 -31.89
CA SER A 61 -8.19 -15.71 -32.65
C SER A 61 -9.23 -14.72 -33.16
N LYS A 62 -10.39 -15.21 -33.64
CA LYS A 62 -11.49 -14.35 -34.08
C LYS A 62 -12.05 -13.52 -32.92
N GLU A 63 -12.27 -14.14 -31.77
CA GLU A 63 -12.88 -13.48 -30.62
C GLU A 63 -11.95 -12.43 -29.99
N VAL A 64 -10.67 -12.77 -29.80
CA VAL A 64 -9.67 -11.81 -29.30
C VAL A 64 -9.52 -10.63 -30.26
N LYS A 65 -9.54 -10.89 -31.58
CA LYS A 65 -9.53 -9.82 -32.58
C LYS A 65 -10.79 -8.96 -32.47
N TYR A 66 -11.97 -9.56 -32.37
CA TYR A 66 -13.23 -8.84 -32.19
C TYR A 66 -13.16 -7.88 -30.99
N LEU A 67 -12.80 -8.40 -29.81
CA LEU A 67 -12.70 -7.62 -28.57
C LEU A 67 -11.69 -6.47 -28.64
N LYS A 68 -10.63 -6.61 -29.45
CA LYS A 68 -9.56 -5.62 -29.55
C LYS A 68 -9.73 -4.59 -30.66
N THR A 69 -10.40 -4.93 -31.76
CA THR A 69 -10.36 -4.09 -32.97
C THR A 69 -11.73 -3.64 -33.47
N THR A 70 -12.82 -4.26 -33.00
CA THR A 70 -14.17 -3.86 -33.44
C THR A 70 -14.78 -2.89 -32.45
N GLU A 71 -15.62 -1.98 -32.95
CA GLU A 71 -16.31 -0.99 -32.13
C GLU A 71 -17.10 -1.64 -30.98
N GLY A 72 -17.87 -2.70 -31.27
CA GLY A 72 -18.63 -3.43 -30.23
C GLY A 72 -17.75 -4.11 -29.18
N GLY A 73 -16.63 -4.70 -29.62
CA GLY A 73 -15.63 -5.29 -28.72
C GLY A 73 -14.94 -4.26 -27.84
N LEU A 74 -14.51 -3.14 -28.44
CA LEU A 74 -13.89 -2.02 -27.74
C LEU A 74 -14.82 -1.37 -26.72
N ASN A 75 -16.10 -1.21 -27.05
CA ASN A 75 -17.09 -0.67 -26.12
C ASN A 75 -17.29 -1.58 -24.89
N SER A 76 -17.33 -2.90 -25.13
CA SER A 76 -17.42 -3.89 -24.06
C SER A 76 -16.20 -3.84 -23.15
N MET A 77 -14.99 -3.79 -23.74
CA MET A 77 -13.74 -3.72 -22.98
C MET A 77 -13.60 -2.38 -22.24
N CYS A 78 -14.02 -1.27 -22.85
CA CYS A 78 -14.04 0.06 -22.21
C CYS A 78 -14.90 0.05 -20.93
N THR A 79 -16.06 -0.61 -20.97
CA THR A 79 -16.93 -0.75 -19.79
C THR A 79 -16.23 -1.52 -18.67
N VAL A 80 -15.56 -2.63 -19.00
CA VAL A 80 -14.81 -3.43 -18.03
C VAL A 80 -13.63 -2.65 -17.45
N MET A 81 -12.88 -1.92 -18.28
CA MET A 81 -11.76 -1.11 -17.83
C MET A 81 -12.20 -0.01 -16.86
N LYS A 82 -13.28 0.71 -17.18
CA LYS A 82 -13.86 1.72 -16.26
C LYS A 82 -14.22 1.14 -14.91
N TYR A 83 -14.84 -0.04 -14.88
CA TYR A 83 -15.17 -0.72 -13.62
C TYR A 83 -13.93 -1.00 -12.77
N TYR A 84 -12.82 -1.46 -13.38
CA TYR A 84 -11.57 -1.68 -12.64
C TYR A 84 -10.90 -0.37 -12.22
N GLU A 85 -10.94 0.67 -13.06
CA GLU A 85 -10.44 2.01 -12.74
C GLU A 85 -11.18 2.60 -11.54
N ASP A 86 -12.51 2.50 -11.51
CA ASP A 86 -13.35 2.97 -10.40
C ASP A 86 -12.99 2.25 -9.09
N ILE A 87 -12.80 0.93 -9.12
CA ILE A 87 -12.38 0.16 -7.95
C ILE A 87 -10.98 0.58 -7.49
N ALA A 88 -10.04 0.72 -8.42
CA ALA A 88 -8.67 1.10 -8.10
C ALA A 88 -8.62 2.52 -7.51
N GLU A 89 -9.38 3.46 -8.07
CA GLU A 89 -9.50 4.82 -7.57
C GLU A 89 -10.11 4.85 -6.16
N GLN A 90 -11.20 4.13 -5.93
CA GLN A 90 -11.82 4.05 -4.61
C GLN A 90 -10.86 3.49 -3.55
N ARG A 91 -10.11 2.44 -3.90
CA ARG A 91 -9.08 1.88 -3.01
C ARG A 91 -7.99 2.89 -2.72
N GLY A 92 -7.42 3.50 -3.76
CA GLY A 92 -6.36 4.50 -3.61
C GLY A 92 -6.79 5.70 -2.76
N ARG A 93 -8.02 6.19 -2.94
CA ARG A 93 -8.58 7.26 -2.10
C ARG A 93 -8.75 6.83 -0.64
N SER A 94 -9.27 5.62 -0.41
CA SER A 94 -9.47 5.09 0.95
C SER A 94 -8.15 4.89 1.68
N GLU A 95 -7.18 4.26 1.01
CA GLU A 95 -5.84 4.01 1.54
C GLU A 95 -5.14 5.34 1.85
N GLY A 96 -5.06 6.25 0.87
CA GLY A 96 -4.43 7.55 1.05
C GLY A 96 -5.07 8.40 2.15
N HIS A 97 -6.40 8.37 2.28
CA HIS A 97 -7.08 9.05 3.39
C HIS A 97 -6.73 8.43 4.74
N SER A 98 -6.72 7.09 4.84
CA SER A 98 -6.39 6.40 6.09
C SER A 98 -4.95 6.62 6.53
N GLU A 99 -4.00 6.57 5.59
CA GLU A 99 -2.58 6.83 5.83
C GLU A 99 -2.36 8.29 6.21
N GLY A 100 -2.91 9.23 5.43
CA GLY A 100 -2.78 10.66 5.72
C GLY A 100 -3.37 11.06 7.08
N LEU A 101 -4.50 10.46 7.47
CA LEU A 101 -5.08 10.68 8.79
C LEU A 101 -4.18 10.12 9.91
N ALA A 102 -3.66 8.91 9.75
CA ALA A 102 -2.79 8.27 10.73
C ALA A 102 -1.47 9.04 10.91
N GLU A 103 -0.85 9.47 9.81
CA GLU A 103 0.35 10.29 9.82
C GLU A 103 0.10 11.66 10.44
N GLY A 104 -0.98 12.34 10.02
CA GLY A 104 -1.36 13.65 10.54
C GLY A 104 -1.63 13.61 12.05
N LEU A 105 -2.33 12.58 12.53
CA LEU A 105 -2.61 12.40 13.95
C LEU A 105 -1.33 12.14 14.75
N THR A 106 -0.44 11.30 14.23
CA THR A 106 0.82 10.95 14.89
C THR A 106 1.73 12.17 14.99
N LYS A 107 1.90 12.89 13.88
CA LYS A 107 2.71 14.10 13.81
C LYS A 107 2.14 15.20 14.72
N GLY A 108 0.85 15.53 14.58
CA GLY A 108 0.20 16.54 15.38
C GLY A 108 0.23 16.23 16.89
N ARG A 109 0.07 14.96 17.28
CA ARG A 109 0.22 14.55 18.68
C ARG A 109 1.65 14.72 19.19
N SER A 110 2.65 14.38 18.40
CA SER A 110 4.06 14.51 18.79
C SER A 110 4.50 15.97 18.92
N GLU A 111 4.08 16.81 17.97
CA GLU A 111 4.35 18.25 17.96
C GLU A 111 3.64 18.94 19.14
N GLY A 112 2.34 18.67 19.33
CA GLY A 112 1.58 19.23 20.45
C GLY A 112 2.12 18.81 21.82
N LEU A 113 2.61 17.58 21.97
CA LEU A 113 3.26 17.13 23.21
C LEU A 113 4.61 17.83 23.44
N ALA A 114 5.40 18.02 22.38
CA ALA A 114 6.68 18.72 22.47
C ALA A 114 6.48 20.20 22.82
N GLU A 115 5.53 20.87 22.17
CA GLU A 115 5.14 22.24 22.45
C GLU A 115 4.61 22.39 23.88
N GLY A 116 3.67 21.54 24.31
CA GLY A 116 3.15 21.54 25.67
C GLY A 116 4.25 21.37 26.73
N LYS A 117 5.20 20.45 26.51
CA LYS A 117 6.37 20.29 27.39
C LYS A 117 7.24 21.54 27.44
N ARG A 118 7.46 22.21 26.30
CA ARG A 118 8.24 23.46 26.24
C ARG A 118 7.55 24.57 27.03
N LEU A 119 6.24 24.76 26.86
CA LEU A 119 5.46 25.75 27.60
C LEU A 119 5.54 25.50 29.12
N SER A 120 5.43 24.24 29.56
CA SER A 120 5.62 23.90 30.97
C SER A 120 7.02 24.25 31.50
N TYR A 121 8.08 24.08 30.69
CA TYR A 121 9.42 24.49 31.10
C TYR A 121 9.59 26.01 31.11
N PHE A 122 8.94 26.76 30.22
CA PHE A 122 8.92 28.21 30.27
C PHE A 122 8.28 28.71 31.57
N GLU A 123 7.14 28.13 31.96
CA GLU A 123 6.47 28.44 33.22
C GLU A 123 7.37 28.15 34.43
N MET A 124 7.98 26.95 34.51
CA MET A 124 8.90 26.59 35.60
C MET A 124 10.13 27.51 35.69
N VAL A 125 10.66 27.99 34.55
CA VAL A 125 11.79 28.94 34.54
C VAL A 125 11.34 30.34 34.97
N GLN A 126 10.16 30.77 34.53
CA GLN A 126 9.59 32.06 34.93
C GLN A 126 9.35 32.14 36.44
N ASP A 127 8.84 31.06 37.02
CA ASP A 127 8.51 30.98 38.44
C ASP A 127 9.76 30.75 39.33
N GLY A 128 10.91 30.49 38.70
CA GLY A 128 12.19 30.30 39.38
C GLY A 128 12.42 28.87 39.90
N ASP A 129 11.51 27.94 39.63
CA ASP A 129 11.61 26.52 40.01
C ASP A 129 12.67 25.76 39.21
N MET A 130 13.10 26.31 38.06
CA MET A 130 14.08 25.70 37.18
C MET A 130 15.06 26.73 36.59
N SER A 131 16.33 26.34 36.47
CA SER A 131 17.33 27.16 35.77
C SER A 131 17.19 27.05 34.24
N VAL A 132 17.49 28.14 33.54
CA VAL A 132 17.50 28.23 32.06
C VAL A 132 18.35 27.11 31.46
N LYS A 133 19.55 26.88 31.99
CA LYS A 133 20.45 25.82 31.55
C LYS A 133 19.82 24.43 31.59
N LYS A 134 19.12 24.10 32.68
CA LYS A 134 18.46 22.79 32.83
C LYS A 134 17.26 22.65 31.89
N ALA A 135 16.49 23.72 31.71
CA ALA A 135 15.35 23.73 30.81
C ALA A 135 15.77 23.62 29.34
N ALA A 136 16.79 24.37 28.91
CA ALA A 136 17.38 24.32 27.57
C ALA A 136 17.91 22.91 27.23
N GLN A 137 18.60 22.25 28.18
CA GLN A 137 19.02 20.86 28.03
C GLN A 137 17.82 19.90 27.86
N LYS A 138 16.73 20.12 28.60
CA LYS A 138 15.52 19.27 28.54
C LYS A 138 14.71 19.46 27.26
N THR A 139 14.78 20.61 26.62
CA THR A 139 14.14 20.90 25.33
C THR A 139 15.06 20.68 24.13
N ASN A 140 16.32 20.31 24.38
CA ASN A 140 17.38 20.15 23.38
C ASN A 140 17.60 21.43 22.56
N LEU A 141 17.51 22.58 23.21
CA LEU A 141 17.79 23.92 22.68
C LEU A 141 19.05 24.49 23.34
N THR A 142 19.67 25.48 22.72
CA THR A 142 20.62 26.34 23.42
C THR A 142 19.90 27.26 24.42
N GLU A 143 20.61 27.78 25.42
CA GLU A 143 20.04 28.72 26.40
C GLU A 143 19.49 29.99 25.71
N GLU A 144 20.18 30.48 24.68
CA GLU A 144 19.75 31.63 23.88
C GLU A 144 18.46 31.34 23.08
N GLU A 145 18.38 30.19 22.40
CA GLU A 145 17.19 29.78 21.66
C GLU A 145 16.00 29.55 22.59
N PHE A 146 16.24 28.94 23.75
CA PHE A 146 15.21 28.73 24.77
C PHE A 146 14.64 30.07 25.25
N LEU A 147 15.48 31.03 25.61
CA LEU A 147 15.04 32.36 26.06
C LEU A 147 14.32 33.13 24.93
N LYS A 148 14.76 32.97 23.68
CA LYS A 148 14.09 33.54 22.51
C LYS A 148 12.69 32.97 22.33
N GLU A 149 12.54 31.64 22.35
CA GLU A 149 11.23 30.98 22.24
C GLU A 149 10.32 31.33 23.45
N MET A 150 10.87 31.34 24.65
CA MET A 150 10.17 31.73 25.88
C MET A 150 9.59 33.15 25.78
N LYS A 151 10.39 34.10 25.31
CA LYS A 151 9.96 35.49 25.10
C LYS A 151 8.91 35.60 24.00
N LEU A 152 9.07 34.86 22.89
CA LEU A 152 8.08 34.83 21.80
C LEU A 152 6.74 34.25 22.25
N ALA A 153 6.76 33.26 23.13
CA ALA A 153 5.57 32.67 23.76
C ALA A 153 4.95 33.56 24.86
N GLY A 154 5.55 34.72 25.16
CA GLY A 154 4.98 35.72 26.09
C GLY A 154 5.34 35.54 27.56
N PHE A 155 6.24 34.61 27.90
CA PHE A 155 6.70 34.41 29.28
C PHE A 155 7.76 35.44 29.68
N LYS A 156 7.82 35.79 30.96
CA LYS A 156 8.81 36.72 31.51
C LYS A 156 10.15 36.05 31.67
N LEU A 157 11.20 36.65 31.09
CA LEU A 157 12.55 36.14 31.25
C LEU A 157 13.00 36.25 32.72
N PRO A 158 13.71 35.24 33.26
CA PRO A 158 14.26 35.32 34.60
C PRO A 158 15.23 36.50 34.67
N GLN A 159 15.16 37.28 35.74
CA GLN A 159 16.14 38.35 35.96
C GLN A 159 17.51 37.71 36.09
N GLU A 160 18.51 38.22 35.35
CA GLU A 160 19.90 37.78 35.49
C GLU A 160 20.24 37.73 36.98
N GLN A 161 20.53 36.54 37.50
CA GLN A 161 21.12 36.41 38.83
C GLN A 161 22.52 37.02 38.73
N THR A 162 22.58 38.34 38.88
CA THR A 162 23.82 39.06 39.14
C THR A 162 24.31 38.58 40.50
N ILE A 163 25.52 38.00 40.48
CA ILE A 163 26.30 37.52 41.63
C ILE A 163 26.42 38.61 42.69
#